data_AF-A0A1A6H3I5-F1
#
_entry.id   AF-A0A1A6H3I5-F1
#
_cell.length_a   1.000
_cell.length_b   1.000
_cell.length_c   1.000
_cell.angle_alpha   90.00
_cell.angle_beta   90.00
_cell.angle_gamma   90.00
#
_symmetry.space_group_name_H-M   'P 1'
#
loop_
_entity.id
_entity.type
_entity.pdbx_description
1 polymer ?
#
loop_
_entity_poly.entity_id
_entity_poly.type
_entity_poly.pdbx_seq_one_letter_code
_entity_poly.pdbx_strand_id
1 'polypeptide(L)'
;MSASLVRATVRAVSKRKLQATRAALTLTPSAVNKIKQLLKDKPEHVRVRVFIEKKAQLTLLGTEMDYVEDKLSSEFVFNNPNIKGTCGCGESFNI
;
A
#
# COMPACT_ATOMS: atom_id res chain seq x y z
N MET A 1 34.04 -5.01 -56.12
CA MET A 1 32.83 -4.68 -55.36
C MET A 1 32.96 -5.32 -53.99
N SER A 2 33.36 -4.56 -52.97
CA SER A 2 33.70 -5.09 -51.64
C SER A 2 32.50 -4.91 -50.71
N ALA A 3 31.93 -6.01 -50.22
CA ALA A 3 30.77 -5.98 -49.32
C ALA A 3 31.26 -5.78 -47.88
N SER A 4 31.04 -4.59 -47.34
CA SER A 4 31.35 -4.27 -45.94
C SER A 4 30.27 -4.86 -45.04
N LEU A 5 30.61 -5.89 -44.25
CA LEU A 5 29.70 -6.49 -43.28
C LEU A 5 29.55 -5.57 -42.06
N VAL A 6 28.43 -4.87 -41.97
CA VAL A 6 28.04 -4.10 -40.77
C VAL A 6 27.37 -5.05 -39.78
N ARG A 7 27.91 -5.12 -38.55
CA ARG A 7 27.37 -5.95 -37.47
C ARG A 7 26.75 -5.06 -36.40
N ALA A 8 25.43 -5.13 -36.24
CA ALA A 8 24.72 -4.44 -35.17
C ALA A 8 24.56 -5.37 -33.96
N THR A 9 24.96 -4.91 -32.77
CA THR A 9 24.72 -5.62 -31.51
C THR A 9 23.54 -5.00 -30.78
N VAL A 10 22.45 -5.75 -30.63
CA VAL A 10 21.32 -5.35 -29.77
C VAL A 10 21.70 -5.59 -28.31
N ARG A 11 21.68 -4.52 -27.51
CA ARG A 11 21.88 -4.60 -26.06
C ARG A 11 20.53 -4.89 -25.42
N ALA A 12 20.37 -6.07 -24.82
CA ALA A 12 19.17 -6.41 -24.08
C ALA A 12 19.02 -5.44 -22.89
N VAL A 13 17.98 -4.62 -22.89
CA VAL A 13 17.63 -3.78 -21.74
C VAL A 13 16.87 -4.68 -20.77
N SER A 14 17.55 -5.11 -19.71
CA SER A 14 16.94 -5.84 -18.60
C SER A 14 15.77 -5.01 -18.07
N LYS A 15 14.56 -5.53 -18.18
CA LYS A 15 13.36 -4.90 -17.63
C LYS A 15 13.64 -4.66 -16.16
N ARG A 16 13.63 -3.39 -15.71
CA ARG A 16 13.74 -3.05 -14.30
C ARG A 16 12.72 -3.91 -13.56
N LYS A 17 13.19 -4.89 -12.81
CA LYS A 17 12.36 -5.73 -11.95
C LYS A 17 11.72 -4.73 -11.00
N LEU A 18 10.43 -4.46 -11.21
CA LEU A 18 9.64 -3.65 -10.29
C LEU A 18 9.78 -4.39 -8.96
N GLN A 19 10.65 -3.89 -8.09
CA GLN A 19 10.77 -4.45 -6.76
C GLN A 19 9.39 -4.23 -6.17
N ALA A 20 8.65 -5.32 -6.00
CA ALA A 20 7.38 -5.28 -5.32
C ALA A 20 7.70 -4.68 -3.95
N THR A 21 7.41 -3.39 -3.81
CA THR A 21 7.56 -2.68 -2.56
C THR A 21 6.74 -3.49 -1.58
N ARG A 22 7.42 -4.15 -0.64
CA ARG A 22 6.82 -4.89 0.47
C ARG A 22 5.63 -4.07 0.93
N ALA A 23 4.46 -4.72 1.03
CA ALA A 23 3.21 -4.05 1.34
C ALA A 23 3.45 -3.08 2.50
N ALA A 24 3.32 -1.78 2.23
CA ALA A 24 3.66 -0.75 3.20
C ALA A 24 2.71 -0.77 4.40
N LEU A 25 1.61 -1.52 4.32
CA LEU A 25 0.60 -1.60 5.35
C LEU A 25 -0.12 -2.94 5.21
N THR A 26 -0.32 -3.65 6.33
CA THR A 26 -1.09 -4.89 6.40
C THR A 26 -2.51 -4.59 6.88
N LEU A 27 -3.47 -5.35 6.39
CA LEU A 27 -4.89 -5.23 6.77
C LEU A 27 -5.27 -6.43 7.61
N THR A 28 -5.99 -6.19 8.71
CA THR A 28 -6.62 -7.29 9.45
C THR A 28 -7.83 -7.85 8.67
N PRO A 29 -8.26 -9.09 8.98
CA PRO A 29 -9.48 -9.65 8.39
C PRO A 29 -10.73 -8.80 8.64
N SER A 30 -10.82 -8.15 9.80
CA SER A 30 -11.94 -7.28 10.18
C SER A 30 -12.04 -6.06 9.25
N ALA A 31 -10.91 -5.39 9.02
CA ALA A 31 -10.84 -4.26 8.10
C ALA A 31 -11.22 -4.66 6.66
N VAL A 32 -10.74 -5.82 6.18
CA VAL A 32 -11.08 -6.33 4.84
C VAL A 32 -12.58 -6.63 4.72
N ASN A 33 -13.18 -7.23 5.73
CA ASN A 33 -14.60 -7.55 5.72
C ASN A 33 -15.46 -6.29 5.69
N LYS A 34 -15.09 -5.25 6.43
CA LYS A 34 -15.80 -3.97 6.38
C LYS A 34 -15.67 -3.30 5.02
N ILE A 35 -14.46 -3.25 4.45
CA ILE A 35 -14.22 -2.70 3.12
C ILE A 35 -15.10 -3.41 2.07
N LYS A 36 -15.18 -4.75 2.14
CA LYS A 36 -16.06 -5.53 1.26
C LYS A 36 -17.52 -5.17 1.44
N GLN A 37 -18.00 -4.96 2.67
CA GLN A 37 -19.36 -4.50 2.91
C GLN A 37 -19.63 -3.13 2.29
N LEU A 38 -18.72 -2.17 2.45
CA LEU A 38 -18.85 -0.82 1.88
C LEU A 38 -18.84 -0.80 0.35
N LEU A 39 -18.23 -1.80 -0.29
CA LEU A 39 -18.17 -1.94 -1.74
C LEU A 39 -19.41 -2.63 -2.33
N LYS A 40 -20.29 -3.22 -1.52
CA LYS A 40 -21.49 -3.92 -2.02
C LYS A 40 -22.44 -2.99 -2.77
N ASP A 41 -22.51 -1.74 -2.36
CA ASP A 41 -23.47 -0.76 -2.91
C ASP A 41 -22.95 -0.10 -4.20
N LYS A 42 -21.68 -0.34 -4.59
CA LYS A 42 -21.02 0.32 -5.73
C LYS A 42 -20.37 -0.71 -6.67
N PRO A 43 -21.16 -1.33 -7.57
CA PRO A 43 -20.66 -2.38 -8.46
C PRO A 43 -19.60 -1.91 -9.45
N GLU A 44 -19.49 -0.60 -9.71
CA GLU A 44 -18.45 -0.03 -10.58
C GLU A 44 -17.03 -0.13 -9.98
N HIS A 45 -16.91 -0.32 -8.66
CA HIS A 45 -15.64 -0.28 -7.95
C HIS A 45 -15.14 -1.69 -7.61
N VAL A 46 -14.36 -2.27 -8.51
CA VAL A 46 -13.79 -3.63 -8.36
C VAL A 46 -12.66 -3.69 -7.32
N ARG A 47 -12.01 -2.56 -7.00
CA ARG A 47 -10.83 -2.52 -6.12
C ARG A 47 -10.71 -1.23 -5.33
N VAL A 48 -10.13 -1.35 -4.14
CA VAL A 48 -9.68 -0.19 -3.35
C VAL A 48 -8.24 0.12 -3.70
N ARG A 49 -7.94 1.40 -3.95
CA ARG A 49 -6.57 1.90 -4.12
C ARG A 49 -6.21 2.68 -2.88
N VAL A 50 -5.11 2.30 -2.24
CA VAL A 50 -4.53 3.05 -1.12
C VAL A 50 -3.36 3.86 -1.67
N PHE A 51 -3.43 5.18 -1.50
CA PHE A 51 -2.37 6.08 -1.91
C PHE A 51 -1.48 6.38 -0.71
N ILE A 52 -0.18 6.14 -0.89
CA ILE A 52 0.83 6.40 0.14
C ILE A 52 1.86 7.33 -0.47
N GLU A 53 2.16 8.43 0.22
CA GLU A 53 3.23 9.32 -0.19
C GLU A 53 4.58 8.59 -0.05
N LYS A 54 5.48 8.73 -1.03
CA LYS A 54 6.76 8.01 -1.06
C LYS A 54 7.61 8.23 0.20
N LYS A 55 7.51 9.40 0.83
CA LYS A 55 8.21 9.73 2.08
C LYS A 55 7.66 8.95 3.27
N ALA A 56 6.35 8.73 3.32
CA ALA A 56 5.67 8.01 4.39
C ALA A 56 5.85 6.48 4.28
N GLN A 57 6.32 5.98 3.14
CA GLN A 57 6.49 4.55 2.90
C GLN A 57 7.42 3.88 3.93
N LEU A 58 8.48 4.57 4.37
CA LEU A 58 9.40 4.05 5.38
C LEU A 58 8.76 4.00 6.77
N THR A 59 7.99 5.02 7.12
CA THR A 59 7.30 5.11 8.41
C THR A 59 6.21 4.06 8.54
N LEU A 60 5.49 3.76 7.45
CA LEU A 60 4.36 2.84 7.47
C LEU A 60 4.79 1.36 7.46
N LEU A 61 6.05 1.04 7.13
CA LEU A 61 6.53 -0.34 7.08
C LEU A 61 6.20 -1.12 8.37
N GLY A 62 5.38 -2.17 8.22
CA GLY A 62 4.94 -3.01 9.34
C GLY A 62 3.75 -2.45 10.12
N THR A 63 3.09 -1.42 9.62
CA THR A 63 1.83 -0.93 10.18
C THR A 63 0.70 -1.90 9.86
N GLU A 64 -0.10 -2.22 10.86
CA GLU A 64 -1.34 -2.97 10.72
C GLU A 64 -2.53 -2.02 10.83
N MET A 65 -3.45 -2.05 9.86
CA MET A 65 -4.74 -1.37 9.96
C MET A 65 -5.82 -2.38 10.32
N ASP A 66 -6.47 -2.12 11.46
CA ASP A 66 -7.63 -2.83 11.94
C ASP A 66 -8.88 -1.96 11.88
N TYR A 67 -10.04 -2.59 12.02
CA TYR A 67 -11.32 -1.92 12.09
C TYR A 67 -12.08 -2.44 13.30
N VAL A 68 -12.34 -1.55 14.25
CA VAL A 68 -12.98 -1.85 15.54
C VAL A 68 -14.38 -1.26 15.54
N GLU A 69 -15.37 -2.11 15.77
CA GLU A 69 -16.76 -1.70 15.99
C GLU A 69 -17.13 -1.93 17.44
N ASP A 70 -17.29 -0.84 18.18
CA ASP A 70 -17.88 -0.82 19.50
C ASP A 70 -19.35 -0.41 19.43
N LYS A 71 -20.07 -0.53 20.54
CA LYS A 71 -21.51 -0.18 20.62
C LYS A 71 -21.80 1.29 20.31
N LEU A 72 -20.79 2.16 20.43
CA LEU A 72 -20.92 3.61 20.30
C LEU A 72 -20.02 4.19 19.21
N SER A 73 -19.01 3.46 18.75
CA SER A 73 -18.00 3.96 17.81
C SER A 73 -17.63 2.89 16.78
N SER A 74 -17.16 3.33 15.63
CA SER A 74 -16.73 2.48 14.53
C SER A 74 -15.57 3.16 13.83
N GLU A 75 -14.37 2.65 14.05
CA GLU A 75 -13.14 3.37 13.72
C GLU A 75 -12.08 2.44 13.10
N PHE A 76 -11.27 3.01 12.21
CA PHE A 76 -10.07 2.35 11.70
C PHE A 76 -8.90 2.65 12.63
N VAL A 77 -8.30 1.61 13.20
CA VAL A 77 -7.18 1.73 14.14
C VAL A 77 -5.90 1.34 13.42
N PHE A 78 -4.88 2.17 13.51
CA PHE A 78 -3.57 1.90 12.92
C PHE A 78 -2.55 1.62 14.02
N ASN A 79 -2.03 0.41 14.04
CA ASN A 79 -0.95 0.00 14.94
C ASN A 79 0.35 -0.01 14.16
N ASN A 80 1.22 0.98 14.41
CA ASN A 80 2.55 1.04 13.83
C ASN A 80 3.61 0.98 14.93
N PRO A 81 4.50 -0.03 14.93
CA PRO A 81 5.52 -0.22 15.96
C PRO A 81 6.58 0.89 16.01
N ASN A 82 6.67 1.73 14.97
CA ASN A 82 7.63 2.83 14.90
C ASN A 82 7.10 4.16 15.47
N ILE A 83 5.83 4.22 15.92
CA ILE A 83 5.24 5.46 16.43
C ILE A 83 5.77 5.75 17.84
N LYS A 84 6.23 6.99 18.08
CA LYS A 84 6.59 7.47 19.42
C LYS A 84 5.43 8.11 20.17
N GLY A 85 4.41 8.59 19.47
CA GLY A 85 3.17 9.08 20.07
C GLY A 85 1.99 9.07 19.11
N THR A 86 0.86 8.55 19.56
CA THR A 86 -0.44 8.60 18.89
C THR A 86 -1.26 9.76 19.46
N CYS A 87 -1.87 10.57 18.59
CA CYS A 87 -2.91 11.51 19.03
C CYS A 87 -4.14 10.70 19.46
N GLY A 88 -4.79 11.07 20.57
CA GLY A 88 -5.88 10.31 21.20
C GLY A 88 -7.13 10.08 20.33
N CYS A 89 -7.24 10.73 19.17
CA CYS A 89 -8.27 10.50 18.15
C CYS A 89 -7.85 9.52 17.03
N GLY A 90 -6.60 9.02 17.02
CA GLY A 90 -6.11 8.08 16.01
C GLY A 90 -5.84 8.69 14.62
N GLU A 91 -6.15 9.97 14.41
CA GLU A 91 -6.05 10.65 13.11
C GLU A 91 -4.62 11.12 12.76
N SER A 92 -3.70 11.13 13.74
CA SER A 92 -2.36 11.72 13.60
C SER A 92 -1.32 10.99 14.43
N PHE A 93 -0.14 10.78 13.84
CA PHE A 93 0.99 10.09 14.46
C PHE A 93 2.22 11.01 14.49
N ASN A 94 2.94 11.00 15.60
CA ASN A 94 4.26 11.64 15.72
C ASN A 94 5.34 10.55 15.82
N ILE A 95 6.43 10.74 15.07
CA ILE A 95 7.49 9.73 14.86
C ILE A 95 8.77 10.17 15.55
#